data_AF-A0A9W9XEE2-F1
#
_entry.id   AF-A0A9W9XEE2-F1
#
_cell.length_a   1.000
_cell.length_b   1.000
_cell.length_c   1.000
_cell.angle_alpha   90.00
_cell.angle_beta   90.00
_cell.angle_gamma   90.00
#
_symmetry.space_group_name_H-M   'P 1'
#
loop_
_entity.id
_entity.type
_entity.pdbx_description
1 polymer ?
#
loop_
_entity_poly.entity_id
_entity_poly.type
_entity_poly.pdbx_seq_one_letter_code
_entity_poly.pdbx_strand_id
1 'polypeptide(L)' 'MAGPSKSLVLDPALQKYYELNANRYKYFRWTPRHAWLSVLYMAVIPGALTWLALKTEGKYDLRGKRKGDTIAEW' A
#
# COMPACT_ATOMS: atom_id res chain seq x y z
N MET A 1 -17.43 -33.91 15.25
CA MET A 1 -17.78 -32.48 15.02
C MET A 1 -19.26 -32.33 15.36
N ALA A 2 -19.63 -31.51 16.34
CA ALA A 2 -21.03 -31.25 16.65
C ALA A 2 -21.74 -30.65 15.42
N GLY A 3 -23.00 -31.04 15.18
CA GLY A 3 -23.79 -30.57 14.05
C GLY A 3 -24.02 -29.05 14.06
N PRO A 4 -24.52 -28.48 12.93
CA PRO A 4 -24.65 -27.03 12.77
C PRO A 4 -25.46 -26.40 13.90
N SER A 5 -24.85 -25.45 14.62
CA SER A 5 -25.51 -24.70 15.69
C SER A 5 -26.43 -23.64 15.09
N LYS A 6 -27.68 -23.53 15.58
CA LYS A 6 -28.64 -22.49 15.16
C LYS A 6 -28.22 -21.04 15.52
N SER A 7 -27.09 -20.87 16.20
CA SER A 7 -26.58 -19.55 16.64
C SER A 7 -26.02 -18.70 15.51
N LEU A 8 -25.62 -19.31 14.39
CA LEU A 8 -25.00 -18.61 13.27
C LEU A 8 -25.75 -18.93 11.98
N VAL A 9 -26.70 -18.06 11.65
CA VAL A 9 -27.40 -18.10 10.37
C VAL A 9 -26.49 -17.41 9.34
N LEU A 10 -25.89 -18.21 8.46
CA LEU A 10 -25.06 -17.70 7.38
C LEU A 10 -25.95 -17.04 6.32
N ASP A 11 -25.79 -15.73 6.14
CA ASP A 11 -26.40 -15.04 5.00
C ASP A 11 -25.65 -15.44 3.71
N PRO A 12 -26.33 -16.08 2.74
CA PRO A 12 -25.71 -16.49 1.49
C PRO A 12 -25.16 -15.30 0.68
N ALA A 13 -25.71 -14.10 0.81
CA ALA A 13 -25.20 -12.93 0.11
C ALA A 13 -23.84 -12.47 0.68
N LEU A 14 -23.76 -12.37 2.00
CA LEU A 14 -22.53 -12.05 2.72
C LEU A 14 -21.43 -13.11 2.51
N GLN A 15 -21.80 -14.38 2.46
CA GLN A 15 -20.85 -15.45 2.15
C GLN A 15 -20.27 -15.34 0.74
N LYS A 16 -21.12 -15.06 -0.27
CA LYS A 16 -20.66 -14.80 -1.65
C LYS A 16 -19.74 -13.58 -1.74
N TYR A 17 -20.01 -12.52 -0.97
CA TYR A 17 -19.16 -11.34 -0.95
C TYR A 17 -17.75 -11.65 -0.40
N TYR A 18 -17.66 -12.44 0.67
CA TYR A 18 -16.36 -12.89 1.17
C TYR A 18 -15.64 -13.77 0.16
N GLU A 19 -16.35 -14.71 -0.47
CA GLU A 19 -15.79 -15.56 -1.52
C GLU A 19 -15.30 -14.76 -2.73
N LEU A 20 -16.00 -13.69 -3.13
CA LEU A 20 -15.55 -12.77 -4.20
C LEU A 20 -14.21 -12.13 -3.84
N ASN A 21 -14.07 -11.60 -2.62
CA ASN A 21 -12.85 -10.96 -2.19
C ASN A 21 -11.68 -11.95 -2.11
N ALA A 22 -11.91 -13.13 -1.50
CA ALA A 22 -10.89 -14.17 -1.37
C ALA A 22 -10.44 -14.72 -2.73
N ASN A 23 -11.35 -14.86 -3.69
CA ASN A 23 -11.05 -15.39 -5.02
C ASN A 23 -10.72 -14.31 -6.06
N ARG A 24 -10.59 -13.03 -5.66
CA ARG A 24 -10.38 -11.91 -6.61
C ARG A 24 -9.19 -12.09 -7.54
N TYR A 25 -8.10 -12.69 -7.05
CA TYR A 25 -6.89 -12.95 -7.84
C TYR A 25 -7.14 -13.94 -9.00
N LYS A 26 -8.08 -14.89 -8.84
CA LYS A 26 -8.40 -15.89 -9.88
C LYS A 26 -9.04 -15.25 -11.10
N TYR A 27 -9.78 -14.16 -10.90
CA TYR A 27 -10.51 -13.46 -11.95
C TYR A 27 -9.79 -12.19 -12.44
N PHE A 28 -8.57 -11.96 -11.96
CA PHE A 28 -7.78 -10.80 -12.37
C PHE A 28 -7.40 -10.90 -13.86
N ARG A 29 -7.40 -9.75 -14.55
CA ARG A 29 -6.98 -9.64 -15.96
C ARG A 29 -6.13 -8.40 -16.14
N TRP A 30 -5.06 -8.54 -16.91
CA TRP A 30 -4.24 -7.41 -17.34
C TRP A 30 -5.01 -6.58 -18.36
N THR A 31 -5.55 -5.46 -17.90
CA THR A 31 -6.07 -4.39 -18.76
C THR A 31 -5.09 -3.22 -18.72
N PRO A 32 -5.08 -2.33 -19.73
CA PRO A 32 -4.14 -1.21 -19.78
C PRO A 32 -4.13 -0.37 -18.50
N ARG A 33 -5.31 -0.15 -17.89
CA ARG A 33 -5.44 0.53 -16.61
C ARG A 33 -4.73 -0.18 -15.46
N HIS A 34 -4.93 -1.50 -15.33
CA HIS A 34 -4.32 -2.27 -14.24
C HIS A 34 -2.81 -2.38 -14.41
N ALA A 35 -2.34 -2.59 -15.65
CA ALA A 35 -0.91 -2.58 -15.98
C ALA A 35 -0.26 -1.25 -15.58
N TRP A 36 -0.87 -0.13 -15.94
CA TRP A 36 -0.36 1.19 -15.57
C TRP A 36 -0.31 1.41 -14.05
N LEU A 37 -1.38 1.05 -13.34
CA LEU A 37 -1.42 1.15 -11.88
C LEU A 37 -0.35 0.27 -11.22
N SER A 38 -0.17 -0.96 -11.69
CA SER A 38 0.88 -1.85 -11.18
C SER A 38 2.28 -1.23 -11.36
N VAL A 39 2.60 -0.67 -12.53
CA VAL A 39 3.89 0.00 -12.75
C VAL A 39 4.05 1.23 -11.85
N LEU A 40 3.00 2.05 -11.71
CA LEU A 40 3.03 3.23 -10.87
C LEU A 40 3.35 2.89 -9.41
N TYR A 41 2.62 1.94 -8.82
CA TYR A 41 2.75 1.61 -7.41
C TYR A 41 3.95 0.72 -7.07
N MET A 42 4.39 -0.15 -8.00
CA MET A 42 5.52 -1.04 -7.73
C MET A 42 6.88 -0.44 -8.12
N ALA A 43 6.93 0.47 -9.09
CA ALA A 43 8.19 1.02 -9.58
C ALA A 43 8.29 2.54 -9.42
N VAL A 44 7.30 3.30 -9.92
CA VAL A 44 7.41 4.76 -9.97
C VAL A 44 7.42 5.38 -8.57
N ILE A 45 6.47 5.00 -7.72
CA ILE A 45 6.36 5.55 -6.36
C ILE A 45 7.59 5.15 -5.51
N PRO A 46 7.96 3.86 -5.39
CA PRO A 46 9.16 3.48 -4.66
C PRO A 46 10.42 4.13 -5.23
N GLY A 47 10.59 4.13 -6.55
CA GLY A 47 11.76 4.71 -7.21
C GLY A 47 11.89 6.22 -6.96
N ALA A 48 10.79 6.97 -7.03
CA ALA A 48 10.78 8.41 -6.74
C ALA A 48 11.11 8.67 -5.26
N LEU A 49 10.53 7.91 -4.34
CA LEU A 49 10.81 8.05 -2.90
C LEU A 49 12.26 7.69 -2.58
N THR A 50 12.79 6.60 -3.12
CA THR A 50 14.19 6.21 -2.95
C THR A 50 15.13 7.27 -3.52
N TRP A 51 14.85 7.80 -4.71
CA TRP A 51 15.66 8.86 -5.30
C TRP A 51 15.66 10.13 -4.43
N LEU A 52 14.49 10.53 -3.92
CA LEU A 52 14.38 11.66 -3.00
C LEU A 52 15.19 11.39 -1.73
N ALA A 53 15.00 10.22 -1.10
CA ALA A 53 15.71 9.84 0.11
C ALA A 53 17.22 9.93 -0.08
N LEU A 54 17.77 9.28 -1.11
CA LEU A 54 19.20 9.32 -1.43
C LEU A 54 19.71 10.73 -1.71
N LYS A 55 18.89 11.58 -2.35
CA LYS A 55 19.27 12.96 -2.63
C LYS A 55 19.22 13.86 -1.40
N THR A 56 18.38 13.57 -0.43
CA THR A 56 18.20 14.37 0.79
C THR A 56 18.95 13.83 2.00
N GLU A 57 19.46 12.60 1.92
CA GLU A 57 20.24 11.97 2.98
C GLU A 57 21.44 12.84 3.34
N GLY A 58 21.61 13.09 4.65
CA GLY A 58 22.70 13.90 5.18
C GLY A 58 22.62 15.39 4.86
N LYS A 59 21.68 15.87 4.03
CA LYS A 59 21.61 17.28 3.64
C LYS A 59 21.00 18.21 4.67
N TYR A 60 20.33 17.67 5.67
CA TYR A 60 19.61 18.48 6.65
C TYR A 60 19.86 17.95 8.06
N ASP A 61 20.46 18.77 8.91
CA ASP A 61 20.56 18.52 10.35
C ASP A 61 19.79 19.60 11.13
N LEU A 62 18.82 19.16 11.90
CA LEU A 62 17.94 20.02 12.72
C LEU A 62 18.39 20.04 14.19
N ARG A 63 19.39 19.24 14.57
CA ARG A 63 19.78 19.09 15.96
C ARG A 63 20.38 20.38 16.51
N GLY A 64 19.71 20.95 17.50
CA GLY A 64 20.19 22.14 18.23
C GLY A 64 20.15 23.46 17.46
N LYS A 65 19.58 23.50 16.25
CA LYS A 65 19.48 24.72 15.41
C LYS A 65 18.49 25.72 16.00
N ARG A 66 18.81 27.02 15.89
CA ARG A 66 17.97 28.15 16.35
C ARG A 66 17.47 28.99 15.16
N LYS A 67 16.60 29.96 15.45
CA LYS A 67 16.08 30.89 14.44
C LYS A 67 17.22 31.66 13.79
N GLY A 68 17.38 31.49 12.47
CA GLY A 68 18.43 32.13 11.68
C GLY A 68 19.60 31.21 11.32
N ASP A 69 19.70 30.03 11.93
CA ASP A 69 20.77 29.06 11.65
C ASP A 69 20.49 28.26 10.37
N THR A 70 21.55 27.93 9.63
CA THR A 70 21.45 27.09 8.43
C THR A 70 21.27 25.62 8.80
N ILE A 71 20.26 24.99 8.20
CA ILE A 71 19.91 23.58 8.38
C ILE A 71 20.59 22.70 7.32
N ALA A 72 20.92 23.29 6.16
CA ALA A 72 21.54 22.57 5.06
C ALA A 72 22.99 22.19 5.39
N GLU A 73 23.33 20.93 5.15
CA GLU A 73 24.69 20.42 5.10
C GLU A 73 24.97 20.12 3.62
N TRP A 74 25.94 20.83 3.02
CA TRP A 74 26.20 20.82 1.57
C TRP A 74 27.50 20.10 1.23
#